data_AF-A0A952WAI1-F1
#
_entry.id   AF-A0A952WAI1-F1
#
_cell.length_a   1.000
_cell.length_b   1.000
_cell.length_c   1.000
_cell.angle_alpha   90.00
_cell.angle_beta   90.00
_cell.angle_gamma   90.00
#
_symmetry.space_group_name_H-M   'P 1'
#
loop_
_entity.id
_entity.type
_entity.pdbx_description
1 polymer ?
#
loop_
_entity_poly.entity_id
_entity_poly.type
_entity_poly.pdbx_seq_one_letter_code
_entity_poly.pdbx_strand_id
1 'polypeptide(L)'
;MFMAIGQRTPRRKQGYVAEYCPICRDVRVCALHSVASGWHINFIPLGPAKIVGHELWCESCGAVYEGNPGLYTEVVRQTTSDAISLAARTSPDLMDRCRERFDLDDAILSGTFDPALREPAIREPFELLNASIDIRMKTPSLDAPAWAALAIGLLGAAAFAGAIILRSTNGGPRPGLGTIGGIGAMVALVGFFTAAGRAASAYSRYIRRQAQPALAKCLAPLDPSLDELKRLRKDLRRAKSLSHHALDPKRLHTLIQAARRP
;
A
#
# COMPACT_ATOMS: atom_id res chain seq x y z
N MET A 1 8.88 -19.61 27.44
CA MET A 1 9.59 -19.32 26.18
C MET A 1 8.57 -19.42 25.06
N PHE A 2 8.17 -18.29 24.47
CA PHE A 2 7.20 -18.29 23.36
C PHE A 2 7.97 -18.38 22.05
N MET A 3 7.80 -19.47 21.30
CA MET A 3 8.32 -19.59 19.93
C MET A 3 7.26 -19.03 18.98
N ALA A 4 7.55 -17.91 18.33
CA ALA A 4 6.68 -17.35 17.30
C ALA A 4 6.94 -18.10 15.98
N ILE A 5 6.14 -19.13 15.71
CA ILE A 5 6.12 -19.84 14.43
C ILE A 5 5.13 -19.11 13.51
N GLY A 6 5.57 -18.75 12.31
CA GLY A 6 4.72 -18.06 11.33
C GLY A 6 5.17 -18.28 9.89
N GLN A 7 4.34 -17.85 8.95
CA GLN A 7 4.69 -17.76 7.53
C GLN A 7 4.94 -16.31 7.17
N ARG A 8 6.06 -16.06 6.50
CA ARG A 8 6.36 -14.77 5.88
C ARG A 8 6.13 -14.89 4.38
N THR A 9 5.56 -13.84 3.81
CA THR A 9 5.31 -13.74 2.37
C THR A 9 6.26 -12.71 1.73
N PRO A 10 7.57 -13.01 1.58
CA PRO A 10 8.49 -12.09 0.94
C PRO A 10 8.07 -11.82 -0.50
N ARG A 11 8.12 -10.54 -0.88
CA ARG A 11 7.89 -10.06 -2.24
C ARG A 11 9.21 -9.52 -2.80
N ARG A 12 9.53 -9.89 -4.03
CA ARG A 12 10.73 -9.40 -4.71
C ARG A 12 10.35 -8.85 -6.07
N LYS A 13 10.72 -7.60 -6.33
CA LYS A 13 10.54 -6.97 -7.64
C LYS A 13 11.41 -7.66 -8.67
N GLN A 14 10.80 -8.08 -9.78
CA GLN A 14 11.46 -8.73 -10.92
C GLN A 14 11.76 -7.71 -12.03
N GLY A 15 10.86 -6.74 -12.22
CA GLY A 15 11.01 -5.66 -13.18
C GLY A 15 9.67 -4.98 -13.44
N TYR A 16 9.50 -4.48 -14.66
CA TYR A 16 8.36 -3.72 -15.12
C TYR A 16 7.79 -4.34 -16.41
N VAL A 17 6.47 -4.32 -16.48
CA VAL A 17 5.67 -4.73 -17.64
C VAL A 17 4.55 -3.72 -17.85
N ALA A 18 4.03 -3.61 -19.06
CA ALA A 18 2.77 -2.92 -19.27
C ALA A 18 1.62 -3.91 -19.16
N GLU A 19 0.60 -3.55 -18.40
CA GLU A 19 -0.61 -4.34 -18.23
C GLU A 19 -1.82 -3.42 -18.13
N TYR A 20 -2.99 -3.94 -18.44
CA TYR A 20 -4.24 -3.27 -18.13
C TYR A 20 -4.42 -3.14 -16.60
N CYS A 21 -4.73 -1.93 -16.12
CA CYS A 21 -5.04 -1.71 -14.71
C CYS A 21 -6.54 -1.45 -14.53
N PRO A 22 -7.31 -2.35 -13.86
CA PRO A 22 -8.76 -2.19 -13.72
C PRO A 22 -9.20 -0.97 -12.89
N ILE A 23 -8.31 -0.45 -12.02
CA ILE A 23 -8.58 0.76 -11.24
C ILE A 23 -8.33 2.03 -12.07
N CYS A 24 -7.25 2.06 -12.87
CA CYS A 24 -6.96 3.19 -13.74
C CYS A 24 -7.77 3.17 -15.04
N ARG A 25 -8.36 2.03 -15.39
CA ARG A 25 -9.08 1.73 -16.63
C ARG A 25 -8.28 2.06 -17.89
N ASP A 26 -7.00 1.68 -17.87
CA ASP A 26 -6.04 2.05 -18.91
C ASP A 26 -4.82 1.12 -18.83
N VAL A 27 -4.03 1.09 -19.91
CA VAL A 27 -2.72 0.45 -19.94
C VAL A 27 -1.77 1.26 -19.07
N ARG A 28 -1.15 0.60 -18.09
CA ARG A 28 -0.23 1.23 -17.15
C ARG A 28 1.06 0.46 -17.02
N VAL A 29 2.10 1.17 -16.60
CA VAL A 29 3.35 0.56 -16.15
C VAL A 29 3.08 -0.12 -14.80
N CYS A 30 3.34 -1.42 -14.75
CA CYS A 30 3.17 -2.24 -13.57
C CYS A 30 4.49 -2.89 -13.18
N ALA A 31 4.81 -2.90 -11.89
CA ALA A 31 5.93 -3.64 -11.36
C ALA A 31 5.53 -5.09 -11.07
N LEU A 32 6.21 -6.02 -11.74
CA LEU A 32 6.05 -7.45 -11.50
C LEU A 32 6.84 -7.86 -10.26
N HIS A 33 6.16 -8.50 -9.32
CA HIS A 33 6.73 -9.02 -8.09
C HIS A 33 6.54 -10.53 -8.02
N SER A 34 7.60 -11.28 -7.70
CA SER A 34 7.46 -12.67 -7.29
C SER A 34 7.06 -12.72 -5.82
N VAL A 35 6.05 -13.51 -5.52
CA VAL A 35 5.57 -13.78 -4.16
C VAL A 35 6.08 -15.14 -3.75
N ALA A 36 6.86 -15.19 -2.67
CA ALA A 36 7.29 -16.45 -2.09
C ALA A 36 6.66 -16.66 -0.71
N SER A 37 6.55 -17.90 -0.29
CA SER A 37 6.11 -18.31 1.04
C SER A 37 7.25 -19.06 1.73
N GLY A 38 7.58 -18.65 2.95
CA GLY A 38 8.62 -19.27 3.77
C GLY A 38 8.22 -19.30 5.23
N TRP A 39 8.49 -20.42 5.89
CA TRP A 39 8.31 -20.56 7.33
C TRP A 39 9.41 -19.83 8.09
N HIS A 40 9.09 -19.29 9.26
CA HIS A 40 10.08 -18.73 10.17
C HIS A 40 9.77 -19.07 11.62
N ILE A 41 10.82 -19.13 12.45
CA ILE A 41 10.74 -19.17 13.91
C ILE A 41 11.45 -17.92 14.42
N ASN A 42 10.77 -17.09 15.21
CA ASN A 42 11.35 -15.87 15.77
C ASN A 42 12.04 -14.99 14.71
N PHE A 43 11.39 -14.81 13.56
CA PHE A 43 11.88 -14.06 12.39
C PHE A 43 13.07 -14.68 11.64
N ILE A 44 13.59 -15.84 12.07
CA ILE A 44 14.63 -16.58 11.37
C ILE A 44 13.99 -17.54 10.35
N PRO A 45 14.31 -17.46 9.06
CA PRO A 45 13.72 -18.31 8.03
C PRO A 45 14.15 -19.78 8.20
N LEU A 46 13.20 -20.71 8.14
CA LEU A 46 13.41 -22.16 8.19
C LEU A 46 13.62 -22.76 6.79
N GLY A 47 14.59 -22.24 6.04
CA GLY A 47 14.94 -22.72 4.70
C GLY A 47 14.53 -21.79 3.55
N PRO A 48 14.76 -22.22 2.30
CA PRO A 48 14.49 -21.40 1.12
C PRO A 48 12.99 -21.15 0.94
N ALA A 49 12.61 -19.91 0.70
CA ALA A 49 11.22 -19.56 0.42
C ALA A 49 10.81 -20.10 -0.97
N LYS A 50 9.66 -20.76 -1.05
CA LYS A 50 9.11 -21.28 -2.31
C LYS A 50 8.28 -20.20 -3.00
N ILE A 51 8.51 -19.94 -4.28
CA ILE A 51 7.66 -19.02 -5.07
C ILE A 51 6.26 -19.65 -5.17
N VAL A 52 5.26 -18.92 -4.70
CA VAL A 52 3.85 -19.35 -4.69
C VAL A 52 3.01 -18.64 -5.76
N GLY A 53 3.49 -17.52 -6.29
CA GLY A 53 2.80 -16.77 -7.33
C GLY A 53 3.52 -15.49 -7.71
N HIS A 54 2.86 -14.68 -8.53
CA HIS A 54 3.33 -13.36 -8.91
C HIS A 54 2.20 -12.33 -8.76
N GLU A 55 2.58 -11.09 -8.48
CA GLU A 55 1.68 -9.95 -8.31
C GLU A 55 2.14 -8.82 -9.22
N LEU A 56 1.19 -8.07 -9.77
CA LEU A 56 1.41 -6.83 -10.49
C LEU A 56 1.03 -5.65 -9.63
N TRP A 57 1.91 -4.65 -9.60
CA TRP A 57 1.72 -3.45 -8.82
C TRP A 57 1.66 -2.26 -9.78
N CYS A 58 0.48 -1.66 -9.95
CA CYS A 58 0.34 -0.49 -10.82
C CYS A 58 1.11 0.70 -10.23
N GLU A 59 2.07 1.25 -10.98
CA GLU A 59 2.90 2.37 -10.52
C GLU A 59 2.12 3.70 -10.46
N SER A 60 0.94 3.77 -11.08
CA SER A 60 0.06 4.95 -11.05
C SER A 60 -0.86 4.96 -9.82
N CYS A 61 -1.71 3.94 -9.65
CA CYS A 61 -2.68 3.90 -8.56
C CYS A 61 -2.25 3.07 -7.34
N GLY A 62 -1.21 2.24 -7.48
CA GLY A 62 -0.74 1.34 -6.43
C GLY A 62 -1.64 0.13 -6.18
N ALA A 63 -2.55 -0.19 -7.11
CA ALA A 63 -3.36 -1.40 -7.05
C ALA A 63 -2.49 -2.64 -7.27
N VAL A 64 -2.85 -3.71 -6.58
CA VAL A 64 -2.19 -5.01 -6.61
C VAL A 64 -3.17 -6.06 -7.07
N TYR A 65 -2.79 -6.84 -8.07
CA TYR A 65 -3.57 -7.95 -8.62
C TYR A 65 -2.65 -9.09 -9.04
N GLU A 66 -3.22 -10.25 -9.32
CA GLU A 66 -2.47 -11.43 -9.75
C GLU A 66 -1.72 -11.16 -11.05
N GLY A 67 -0.46 -11.59 -11.10
CA GLY A 67 0.37 -11.52 -12.31
C GLY A 67 0.69 -12.91 -12.82
N ASN A 68 0.74 -13.06 -14.14
CA ASN A 68 1.21 -14.29 -14.79
C ASN A 68 2.43 -13.98 -15.65
N PRO A 69 3.66 -14.33 -15.20
CA PRO A 69 4.87 -14.08 -15.96
C PRO A 69 4.91 -14.73 -17.34
N GLY A 70 4.15 -15.82 -17.53
CA GLY A 70 4.08 -16.53 -18.82
C GLY A 70 3.32 -15.75 -19.90
N LEU A 71 2.60 -14.68 -19.55
CA LEU A 71 1.94 -13.80 -20.50
C LEU A 71 2.87 -12.73 -21.07
N TYR A 72 4.08 -12.58 -20.53
CA TYR A 72 5.00 -11.52 -20.94
C TYR A 72 6.13 -12.04 -21.82
N THR A 73 6.34 -11.37 -22.96
CA THR A 73 7.49 -11.65 -23.83
C THR A 73 8.81 -11.28 -23.17
N GLU A 74 8.82 -10.18 -22.41
CA GLU A 74 9.98 -9.67 -21.69
C GLU A 74 9.54 -8.99 -20.38
N VAL A 75 10.41 -8.99 -19.37
CA VAL A 75 10.27 -8.18 -18.15
C VAL A 75 11.43 -7.18 -18.10
N VAL A 76 11.14 -5.89 -18.21
CA VAL A 76 12.16 -4.84 -18.31
C VAL A 76 12.65 -4.44 -16.91
N ARG A 77 13.97 -4.31 -16.72
CA ARG A 77 14.54 -3.99 -15.39
C ARG A 77 14.32 -2.54 -14.95
N GLN A 78 14.30 -1.61 -15.90
CA GLN A 78 14.15 -0.18 -15.64
C GLN A 78 12.80 0.31 -16.14
N THR A 79 12.20 1.22 -15.38
CA THR A 79 10.92 1.83 -15.76
C THR A 79 11.13 2.76 -16.95
N THR A 80 10.28 2.64 -17.97
CA THR A 80 10.05 3.69 -18.95
C THR A 80 8.85 4.52 -18.50
N SER A 81 8.78 5.79 -18.86
CA SER A 81 7.62 6.64 -18.56
C SER A 81 6.43 6.37 -19.48
N ASP A 82 6.68 5.75 -20.64
CA ASP A 82 5.65 5.46 -21.63
C ASP A 82 5.19 4.00 -21.53
N ALA A 83 3.89 3.84 -21.27
CA ALA A 83 3.24 2.55 -21.13
C ALA A 83 3.02 1.86 -22.49
N ILE A 84 2.86 2.62 -23.58
CA ILE A 84 2.57 2.07 -24.91
C ILE A 84 3.81 1.39 -25.49
N SER A 85 4.97 2.06 -25.46
CA SER A 85 6.23 1.43 -25.85
C SER A 85 6.60 0.24 -24.97
N LEU A 86 6.28 0.28 -23.68
CA LEU A 86 6.48 -0.86 -22.80
C LEU A 86 5.56 -2.03 -23.19
N ALA A 87 4.29 -1.77 -23.52
CA ALA A 87 3.34 -2.78 -23.98
C ALA A 87 3.80 -3.48 -25.25
N ALA A 88 4.27 -2.73 -26.24
CA ALA A 88 4.80 -3.29 -27.48
C ALA A 88 5.95 -4.30 -27.25
N ARG A 89 6.72 -4.14 -26.16
CA ARG A 89 7.83 -5.02 -25.80
C ARG A 89 7.43 -6.18 -24.89
N THR A 90 6.60 -5.91 -23.87
CA THR A 90 6.32 -6.88 -22.81
C THR A 90 5.05 -7.67 -23.05
N SER A 91 4.03 -7.09 -23.70
CA SER A 91 2.74 -7.73 -23.96
C SER A 91 2.13 -7.21 -25.26
N PRO A 92 2.67 -7.61 -26.43
CA PRO A 92 2.20 -7.14 -27.73
C PRO A 92 0.73 -7.53 -28.02
N ASP A 93 0.24 -8.58 -27.38
CA ASP A 93 -1.13 -9.11 -27.45
C ASP A 93 -2.09 -8.49 -26.42
N LEU A 94 -1.66 -7.49 -25.65
CA LEU A 94 -2.41 -6.93 -24.51
C LEU A 94 -3.82 -6.48 -24.90
N MET A 95 -3.94 -5.80 -26.04
CA MET A 95 -5.24 -5.28 -26.52
C MET A 95 -6.22 -6.41 -26.83
N ASP A 96 -5.73 -7.51 -27.41
CA ASP A 96 -6.56 -8.67 -27.74
C ASP A 96 -6.93 -9.45 -26.50
N ARG A 97 -5.97 -9.69 -25.60
CA ARG A 97 -6.18 -10.41 -24.34
C ARG A 97 -7.17 -9.70 -23.42
N CYS A 98 -7.17 -8.38 -23.41
CA CYS A 98 -8.02 -7.57 -22.54
C CYS A 98 -9.20 -6.92 -23.27
N ARG A 99 -9.52 -7.35 -24.51
CA ARG A 99 -10.55 -6.72 -25.35
C ARG A 99 -11.90 -6.58 -24.65
N GLU A 100 -12.43 -7.69 -24.12
CA GLU A 100 -13.72 -7.69 -23.40
C GLU A 100 -13.74 -6.68 -22.24
N ARG A 101 -12.58 -6.50 -21.59
CA ARG A 101 -12.45 -5.57 -20.49
C ARG A 101 -12.40 -4.12 -20.95
N PHE A 102 -11.68 -3.84 -22.04
CA PHE A 102 -11.69 -2.52 -22.67
C PHE A 102 -13.10 -2.14 -23.13
N ASP A 103 -13.81 -3.06 -23.78
CA ASP A 103 -15.19 -2.83 -24.23
C ASP A 103 -16.13 -2.49 -23.06
N LEU A 104 -15.98 -3.20 -21.92
CA LEU A 104 -16.75 -2.90 -20.70
C LEU A 104 -16.40 -1.52 -20.14
N ASP A 105 -15.12 -1.20 -20.01
CA ASP A 105 -14.70 0.07 -19.42
C ASP A 105 -15.01 1.26 -20.33
N ASP A 106 -14.94 1.09 -21.66
CA ASP A 106 -15.42 2.06 -22.66
C ASP A 106 -16.93 2.28 -22.54
N ALA A 107 -17.73 1.20 -22.38
CA ALA A 107 -19.16 1.32 -22.14
C ALA A 107 -19.49 2.04 -20.82
N ILE A 108 -18.66 1.87 -19.78
CA ILE A 108 -18.84 2.62 -18.54
C ILE A 108 -18.48 4.10 -18.73
N LEU A 109 -17.43 4.41 -19.49
CA LEU A 109 -17.00 5.78 -19.77
C LEU A 109 -17.98 6.54 -20.66
N SER A 110 -18.57 5.87 -21.66
CA SER A 110 -19.57 6.43 -22.57
C SER A 110 -20.97 6.49 -21.94
N GLY A 111 -21.19 5.79 -20.82
CA GLY A 111 -22.49 5.69 -20.16
C GLY A 111 -23.48 4.75 -20.86
N THR A 112 -23.02 3.89 -21.78
CA THR A 112 -23.85 2.92 -22.51
C THR A 112 -23.90 1.53 -21.85
N PHE A 113 -23.33 1.37 -20.66
CA PHE A 113 -23.27 0.08 -19.96
C PHE A 113 -24.63 -0.34 -19.38
N ASP A 114 -24.85 -1.66 -19.27
CA ASP A 114 -26.08 -2.24 -18.71
C ASP A 114 -26.27 -1.83 -17.24
N PRO A 115 -27.42 -1.22 -16.86
CA PRO A 115 -27.74 -0.90 -15.47
C PRO A 115 -27.63 -2.08 -14.51
N ALA A 116 -27.85 -3.31 -14.96
CA ALA A 116 -27.71 -4.51 -14.13
C ALA A 116 -26.25 -4.75 -13.67
N LEU A 117 -25.27 -4.27 -14.43
CA LEU A 117 -23.84 -4.38 -14.12
C LEU A 117 -23.33 -3.26 -13.21
N ARG A 118 -24.18 -2.29 -12.87
CA ARG A 118 -23.80 -1.12 -12.05
C ARG A 118 -23.27 -1.49 -10.67
N GLU A 119 -24.00 -2.33 -9.93
CA GLU A 119 -23.56 -2.70 -8.58
C GLU A 119 -22.22 -3.46 -8.60
N PRO A 120 -22.03 -4.50 -9.43
CA PRO A 120 -20.72 -5.14 -9.60
C PRO A 120 -19.61 -4.15 -9.98
N ALA A 121 -19.86 -3.25 -10.94
CA ALA A 121 -18.86 -2.28 -11.40
C ALA A 121 -18.45 -1.27 -10.32
N ILE A 122 -19.35 -0.91 -9.40
CA ILE A 122 -19.02 -0.07 -8.24
C ILE A 122 -18.25 -0.87 -7.20
N ARG A 123 -18.58 -2.15 -7.00
CA ARG A 123 -18.01 -3.01 -5.97
C ARG A 123 -16.58 -3.47 -6.29
N GLU A 124 -16.34 -3.87 -7.54
CA GLU A 124 -15.08 -4.45 -8.00
C GLU A 124 -13.83 -3.62 -7.62
N PRO A 125 -13.79 -2.29 -7.79
CA PRO A 125 -12.63 -1.49 -7.39
C PRO A 125 -12.25 -1.64 -5.90
N PHE A 126 -13.23 -1.87 -5.02
CA PHE A 126 -12.97 -2.07 -3.59
C PHE A 126 -12.44 -3.47 -3.30
N GLU A 127 -12.84 -4.47 -4.07
CA GLU A 127 -12.35 -5.85 -3.93
C GLU A 127 -10.90 -5.94 -4.40
N LEU A 128 -10.56 -5.35 -5.53
CA LEU A 128 -9.19 -5.26 -6.04
C LEU A 128 -8.27 -4.49 -5.08
N LEU A 129 -8.76 -3.39 -4.52
CA LEU A 129 -7.97 -2.60 -3.57
C LEU A 129 -7.80 -3.31 -2.21
N ASN A 130 -8.66 -4.28 -1.87
CA ASN A 130 -8.58 -5.01 -0.60
C ASN A 130 -7.23 -5.73 -0.46
N ALA A 131 -6.75 -6.37 -1.52
CA ALA A 131 -5.44 -7.02 -1.54
C ALA A 131 -4.31 -6.00 -1.28
N SER A 132 -4.37 -4.85 -1.94
CA SER A 132 -3.38 -3.76 -1.79
C SER A 132 -3.35 -3.21 -0.36
N ILE A 133 -4.54 -3.07 0.25
CA ILE A 133 -4.72 -2.64 1.63
C ILE A 133 -4.15 -3.66 2.61
N ASP A 134 -4.47 -4.94 2.43
CA ASP A 134 -3.99 -6.03 3.30
C ASP A 134 -2.46 -6.10 3.32
N ILE A 135 -1.84 -6.04 2.13
CA ILE A 135 -0.38 -6.05 1.99
C ILE A 135 0.24 -4.91 2.79
N ARG A 136 -0.27 -3.68 2.63
CA ARG A 136 0.28 -2.50 3.33
C ARG A 136 0.01 -2.50 4.83
N MET A 137 -1.09 -3.10 5.28
CA MET A 137 -1.34 -3.26 6.72
C MET A 137 -0.33 -4.23 7.36
N LYS A 138 0.03 -5.31 6.66
CA LYS A 138 1.00 -6.30 7.15
C LYS A 138 2.46 -5.84 7.03
N THR A 139 2.74 -4.90 6.14
CA THR A 139 4.08 -4.38 5.90
C THR A 139 4.11 -2.85 6.03
N PRO A 140 4.03 -2.31 7.26
CA PRO A 140 4.16 -0.87 7.46
C PRO A 140 5.57 -0.42 7.04
N SER A 141 5.65 0.36 5.96
CA SER A 141 6.88 1.01 5.56
C SER A 141 7.10 2.24 6.45
N LEU A 142 8.19 2.25 7.20
CA LEU A 142 8.65 3.47 7.85
C LEU A 142 9.23 4.39 6.78
N ASP A 143 8.60 5.55 6.57
CA ASP A 143 9.13 6.58 5.69
C ASP A 143 10.48 7.11 6.24
N ALA A 144 11.33 7.69 5.40
CA ALA A 144 12.61 8.28 5.83
C ALA A 144 12.49 9.24 7.06
N PRO A 145 11.45 10.10 7.17
CA PRO A 145 11.25 10.90 8.38
C PRO A 145 10.95 10.08 9.65
N ALA A 146 10.30 8.92 9.51
CA ALA A 146 10.03 8.04 10.65
C ALA A 146 11.32 7.35 11.11
N TRP A 147 12.18 6.94 10.17
CA TRP A 147 13.53 6.45 10.48
C TRP A 147 14.40 7.52 11.14
N ALA A 148 14.36 8.77 10.65
CA ALA A 148 15.08 9.87 11.26
C ALA A 148 14.61 10.14 12.70
N ALA A 149 13.29 10.16 12.95
CA ALA A 149 12.72 10.32 14.29
C ALA A 149 13.16 9.19 15.25
N LEU A 150 13.19 7.96 14.76
CA LEU A 150 13.65 6.80 15.53
C LEU A 150 15.15 6.87 15.84
N ALA A 151 15.98 7.29 14.88
CA ALA A 151 17.41 7.51 15.09
C ALA A 151 17.69 8.61 16.14
N ILE A 152 16.98 9.73 16.06
CA ILE A 152 17.07 10.82 17.06
C ILE A 152 16.64 10.30 18.44
N GLY A 153 15.56 9.52 18.51
CA GLY A 153 15.10 8.91 19.75
C GLY A 153 16.15 7.97 20.37
N LEU A 154 16.83 7.15 19.54
CA LEU A 154 17.91 6.27 19.98
C LEU A 154 19.12 7.05 20.52
N LEU A 155 19.50 8.17 19.88
CA LEU A 155 20.56 9.04 20.37
C LEU A 155 20.20 9.66 21.74
N GLY A 156 18.96 10.11 21.91
CA GLY A 156 18.46 10.59 23.21
C GLY A 156 18.51 9.50 24.29
N ALA A 157 18.09 8.28 23.94
CA ALA A 157 18.12 7.13 24.85
C ALA A 157 19.55 6.75 25.25
N ALA A 158 20.49 6.78 24.30
CA ALA A 158 21.91 6.55 24.56
C ALA A 158 22.51 7.64 25.48
N ALA A 159 22.17 8.92 25.26
CA ALA A 159 22.60 10.01 26.13
C ALA A 159 22.05 9.85 27.57
N PHE A 160 20.79 9.46 27.71
CA PHE A 160 20.18 9.17 28.99
C PHE A 160 20.86 7.99 29.71
N ALA A 161 21.07 6.87 29.01
CA ALA A 161 21.75 5.70 29.56
C ALA A 161 23.20 6.03 29.98
N GLY A 162 23.93 6.77 29.13
CA GLY A 162 25.28 7.24 29.45
C GLY A 162 25.33 8.11 30.70
N ALA A 163 24.36 9.01 30.87
CA ALA A 163 24.26 9.83 32.08
C ALA A 163 23.99 8.98 33.34
N ILE A 164 23.16 7.93 33.25
CA ILE A 164 22.92 7.00 34.36
C ILE A 164 24.20 6.21 34.71
N ILE A 165 24.87 5.65 33.71
CA ILE A 165 26.10 4.86 33.91
C ILE A 165 27.21 5.72 34.51
N LEU A 166 27.43 6.93 33.99
CA LEU A 166 28.44 7.84 34.52
C LEU A 166 28.12 8.31 35.94
N ARG A 167 26.84 8.42 36.31
CA ARG A 167 26.42 8.73 37.68
C ARG A 167 26.72 7.57 38.64
N SER A 168 26.54 6.33 38.21
CA SER A 168 26.76 5.16 39.07
C SER A 168 28.24 4.87 39.29
N THR A 169 29.10 5.10 38.30
CA THR A 169 30.53 4.75 38.41
C THR A 169 31.38 5.77 39.17
N ASN A 170 31.00 7.05 39.20
CA ASN A 170 31.87 8.12 39.73
C ASN A 170 31.54 8.56 41.17
N GLY A 171 30.60 7.91 41.86
CA GLY A 171 30.39 8.04 43.31
C GLY A 171 29.99 9.44 43.85
N GLY A 172 29.85 10.46 43.00
CA GLY A 172 29.58 11.83 43.42
C GLY A 172 28.66 12.60 42.47
N PRO A 173 27.88 13.58 42.98
CA PRO A 173 27.01 14.42 42.16
C PRO A 173 27.84 15.33 41.26
N ARG A 174 27.83 15.06 39.95
CA ARG A 174 28.37 15.97 38.93
C ARG A 174 27.30 16.97 38.50
N PRO A 175 27.48 18.28 38.72
CA PRO A 175 26.56 19.28 38.20
C PRO A 175 26.48 19.17 36.66
N GLY A 176 25.27 19.13 36.12
CA GLY A 176 25.01 19.04 34.67
C GLY A 176 24.67 17.65 34.13
N LEU A 177 25.10 16.56 34.78
CA LEU A 177 24.82 15.19 34.29
C LEU A 177 23.32 14.86 34.36
N GLY A 178 22.62 15.38 35.38
CA GLY A 178 21.16 15.26 35.50
C GLY A 178 20.42 16.01 34.40
N THR A 179 20.90 17.19 33.99
CA THR A 179 20.32 17.98 32.90
C THR A 179 20.49 17.27 31.56
N ILE A 180 21.68 16.74 31.28
CA ILE A 180 21.95 15.95 30.07
C ILE A 180 21.06 14.71 30.02
N GLY A 181 20.94 13.99 31.15
CA GLY A 181 20.06 12.84 31.26
C GLY A 181 18.59 13.22 31.01
N GLY A 182 18.09 14.29 31.64
CA GLY A 182 16.73 14.77 31.46
C GLY A 182 16.41 15.15 30.01
N ILE A 183 17.31 15.88 29.35
CA ILE A 183 17.18 16.23 27.93
C ILE A 183 17.20 14.96 27.07
N GLY A 184 18.13 14.04 27.32
CA GLY A 184 18.23 12.76 26.60
C GLY A 184 16.93 11.95 26.69
N ALA A 185 16.34 11.83 27.87
CA ALA A 185 15.07 11.15 28.08
C ALA A 185 13.91 11.83 27.32
N MET A 186 13.84 13.15 27.35
CA MET A 186 12.81 13.91 26.62
C MET A 186 12.94 13.69 25.10
N VAL A 187 14.16 13.78 24.55
CA VAL A 187 14.43 13.53 23.12
C VAL A 187 14.07 12.09 22.74
N ALA A 188 14.39 11.12 23.60
CA ALA A 188 14.05 9.71 23.39
C ALA A 188 12.53 9.51 23.27
N LEU A 189 11.77 10.07 24.21
CA LEU A 189 10.31 9.99 24.22
C LEU A 189 9.71 10.66 22.98
N VAL A 190 10.12 11.89 22.67
CA VAL A 190 9.62 12.62 21.49
C VAL A 190 9.93 11.86 20.20
N GLY A 191 11.15 11.36 20.03
CA GLY A 191 11.54 10.56 18.87
C GLY A 191 10.71 9.29 18.74
N PHE A 192 10.52 8.56 19.83
CA PHE A 192 9.71 7.34 19.87
C PHE A 192 8.24 7.59 19.53
N PHE A 193 7.58 8.54 20.21
CA PHE A 193 6.16 8.85 19.96
C PHE A 193 5.93 9.40 18.55
N THR A 194 6.88 10.18 18.03
CA THR A 194 6.81 10.66 16.64
C THR A 194 6.90 9.49 15.67
N ALA A 195 7.88 8.60 15.83
CA ALA A 195 8.03 7.41 14.98
C ALA A 195 6.79 6.50 15.05
N ALA A 196 6.28 6.23 16.26
CA ALA A 196 5.08 5.43 16.49
C ALA A 196 3.83 6.05 15.86
N GLY A 197 3.61 7.37 16.04
CA GLY A 197 2.49 8.08 15.42
C GLY A 197 2.57 8.10 13.89
N ARG A 198 3.78 8.19 13.32
CA ARG A 198 3.98 8.11 11.86
C ARG A 198 3.75 6.70 11.32
N ALA A 199 4.16 5.68 12.05
CA ALA A 199 3.90 4.28 11.71
C ALA A 199 2.39 3.97 11.77
N ALA A 200 1.73 4.35 12.87
CA ALA A 200 0.28 4.17 13.05
C ALA A 200 -0.54 4.92 12.00
N SER A 201 -0.09 6.11 11.58
CA SER A 201 -0.76 6.90 10.55
C SER A 201 -0.38 6.52 9.11
N ALA A 202 0.62 5.65 8.88
CA ALA A 202 1.06 5.26 7.54
C ALA A 202 -0.10 4.68 6.74
N TYR A 203 -0.88 3.80 7.36
CA TYR A 203 -2.09 3.21 6.79
C TYR A 203 -3.14 4.27 6.40
N SER A 204 -3.49 5.15 7.34
CA SER A 204 -4.46 6.22 7.10
C SER A 204 -3.99 7.22 6.03
N ARG A 205 -2.67 7.47 5.94
CA ARG A 205 -2.08 8.32 4.90
C ARG A 205 -2.17 7.65 3.54
N TYR A 206 -1.88 6.35 3.43
CA TYR A 206 -2.06 5.59 2.19
C TYR A 206 -3.49 5.65 1.69
N ILE A 207 -4.47 5.35 2.55
CA ILE A 207 -5.90 5.44 2.22
C ILE A 207 -6.23 6.82 1.65
N ARG A 208 -5.86 7.86 2.38
CA ARG A 208 -6.26 9.23 2.04
C ARG A 208 -5.56 9.81 0.82
N ARG A 209 -4.30 9.42 0.57
CA ARG A 209 -3.46 10.01 -0.48
C ARG A 209 -3.41 9.22 -1.77
N GLN A 210 -3.63 7.91 -1.73
CA GLN A 210 -3.46 7.04 -2.90
C GLN A 210 -4.74 6.28 -3.21
N ALA A 211 -5.26 5.53 -2.23
CA ALA A 211 -6.40 4.64 -2.44
C ALA A 211 -7.71 5.41 -2.73
N GLN A 212 -8.06 6.43 -1.94
CA GLN A 212 -9.28 7.22 -2.14
C GLN A 212 -9.27 8.04 -3.44
N PRO A 213 -8.19 8.76 -3.81
CA PRO A 213 -8.15 9.43 -5.10
C PRO A 213 -8.25 8.48 -6.29
N ALA A 214 -7.62 7.29 -6.22
CA ALA A 214 -7.74 6.28 -7.27
C ALA A 214 -9.17 5.76 -7.39
N LEU A 215 -9.82 5.42 -6.27
CA LEU A 215 -11.22 5.02 -6.25
C LEU A 215 -12.13 6.14 -6.78
N ALA A 216 -11.88 7.39 -6.39
CA ALA A 216 -12.68 8.52 -6.84
C ALA A 216 -12.62 8.70 -8.36
N LYS A 217 -11.43 8.59 -8.95
CA LYS A 217 -11.25 8.63 -10.42
C LYS A 217 -11.95 7.45 -11.11
N CYS A 218 -11.78 6.23 -10.57
CA CYS A 218 -12.39 5.02 -11.12
C CYS A 218 -13.93 5.07 -11.07
N LEU A 219 -14.49 5.62 -9.98
CA LEU A 219 -15.94 5.71 -9.76
C LEU A 219 -16.57 6.98 -10.37
N ALA A 220 -15.77 7.95 -10.82
CA ALA A 220 -16.28 9.20 -11.39
C ALA A 220 -17.25 8.99 -12.58
N PRO A 221 -16.98 8.07 -13.53
CA PRO A 221 -17.92 7.77 -14.62
C PRO A 221 -19.22 7.12 -14.14
N LEU A 222 -19.16 6.35 -13.05
CA LEU A 222 -20.33 5.66 -12.49
C LEU A 222 -21.20 6.58 -11.63
N ASP A 223 -20.68 7.71 -11.16
CA ASP A 223 -21.36 8.68 -10.29
C ASP A 223 -22.22 8.03 -9.18
N PRO A 224 -21.63 7.21 -8.29
CA PRO A 224 -22.39 6.57 -7.23
C PRO A 224 -22.93 7.62 -6.25
N SER A 225 -24.21 7.48 -5.94
CA SER A 225 -24.89 8.26 -4.92
C SER A 225 -24.29 8.00 -3.53
N LEU A 226 -24.45 8.97 -2.63
CA LEU A 226 -23.97 8.83 -1.26
C LEU A 226 -24.60 7.62 -0.55
N ASP A 227 -25.85 7.27 -0.88
CA ASP A 227 -26.54 6.14 -0.26
C ASP A 227 -26.11 4.78 -0.83
N GLU A 228 -25.73 4.71 -2.11
CA GLU A 228 -25.05 3.52 -2.67
C GLU A 228 -23.72 3.29 -1.95
N LEU A 229 -22.90 4.34 -1.75
CA LEU A 229 -21.63 4.22 -1.05
C LEU A 229 -21.80 3.82 0.43
N LYS A 230 -22.84 4.32 1.12
CA LYS A 230 -23.15 3.89 2.49
C LYS A 230 -23.57 2.42 2.55
N ARG A 231 -24.39 1.96 1.61
CA ARG A 231 -24.82 0.56 1.51
C ARG A 231 -23.61 -0.35 1.27
N LEU A 232 -22.78 -0.01 0.28
CA LEU A 232 -21.56 -0.74 -0.02
C LEU A 232 -20.62 -0.84 1.20
N ARG A 233 -20.44 0.25 1.95
CA ARG A 233 -19.63 0.22 3.19
C ARG A 233 -20.18 -0.76 4.22
N LYS A 234 -21.50 -0.82 4.37
CA LYS A 234 -22.16 -1.77 5.29
C LYS A 234 -21.90 -3.21 4.85
N ASP A 235 -21.96 -3.48 3.55
CA ASP A 235 -21.75 -4.82 3.00
C ASP A 235 -20.27 -5.24 3.09
N LEU A 236 -19.33 -4.36 2.75
CA LEU A 236 -17.90 -4.62 2.92
C LEU A 236 -17.54 -4.89 4.39
N ARG A 237 -18.16 -4.15 5.32
CA ARG A 237 -17.98 -4.38 6.76
C ARG A 237 -18.53 -5.74 7.19
N ARG A 238 -19.70 -6.15 6.68
CA ARG A 238 -20.30 -7.47 6.95
C ARG A 238 -19.41 -8.60 6.41
N ALA A 239 -18.85 -8.41 5.21
CA ALA A 239 -17.90 -9.33 4.60
C ALA A 239 -16.50 -9.32 5.25
N LYS A 240 -16.27 -8.48 6.28
CA LYS A 240 -14.96 -8.28 6.93
C LYS A 240 -13.84 -7.87 5.97
N SER A 241 -14.18 -7.27 4.83
CA SER A 241 -13.22 -6.73 3.86
C SER A 241 -12.52 -5.50 4.43
N LEU A 242 -11.19 -5.43 4.36
CA LEU A 242 -10.42 -4.29 4.90
C LEU A 242 -10.68 -2.99 4.14
N SER A 243 -11.17 -3.07 2.90
CA SER A 243 -11.56 -1.91 2.08
C SER A 243 -12.66 -1.06 2.71
N HIS A 244 -13.44 -1.58 3.66
CA HIS A 244 -14.43 -0.77 4.39
C HIS A 244 -13.79 0.38 5.20
N HIS A 245 -12.50 0.27 5.56
CA HIS A 245 -11.74 1.35 6.19
C HIS A 245 -11.30 2.42 5.19
N ALA A 246 -11.09 2.05 3.93
CA ALA A 246 -10.77 3.01 2.86
C ALA A 246 -12.00 3.81 2.43
N LEU A 247 -13.20 3.25 2.63
CA LEU A 247 -14.47 3.86 2.27
C LEU A 247 -14.98 4.80 3.38
N ASP A 248 -14.69 6.09 3.23
CA ASP A 248 -15.44 7.17 3.87
C ASP A 248 -16.44 7.73 2.85
N PRO A 249 -17.75 7.39 2.95
CA PRO A 249 -18.73 7.71 1.91
C PRO A 249 -18.85 9.20 1.60
N LYS A 250 -18.79 10.06 2.63
CA LYS A 250 -18.92 11.51 2.45
C LYS A 250 -17.73 12.05 1.69
N ARG A 251 -16.52 11.73 2.17
CA ARG A 251 -15.26 12.19 1.56
C ARG A 251 -15.08 11.63 0.15
N LEU A 252 -15.37 10.35 -0.07
CA LEU A 252 -15.25 9.73 -1.38
C LEU A 252 -16.24 10.34 -2.37
N HIS A 253 -17.48 10.58 -1.96
CA HIS A 253 -18.47 11.26 -2.79
C HIS A 253 -17.99 12.68 -3.16
N THR A 254 -17.45 13.45 -2.22
CA THR A 254 -16.85 14.77 -2.53
C THR A 254 -15.70 14.67 -3.53
N LEU A 255 -14.82 13.68 -3.39
CA LEU A 255 -13.71 13.46 -4.33
C LEU A 255 -14.19 13.04 -5.72
N ILE A 256 -15.24 12.21 -5.80
CA ILE A 256 -15.88 11.82 -7.06
C ILE A 256 -16.45 13.05 -7.77
N GLN A 257 -17.20 13.89 -7.06
CA GLN A 257 -17.74 15.13 -7.64
C GLN A 257 -16.63 16.09 -8.08
N ALA A 258 -15.51 16.14 -7.35
CA ALA A 258 -14.35 16.93 -7.75
C ALA A 258 -13.66 16.35 -9.01
N ALA A 259 -13.55 15.02 -9.13
CA ALA A 259 -12.91 14.36 -10.27
C ALA A 259 -13.73 14.43 -11.57
N ARG A 260 -15.05 14.69 -11.48
CA ARG A 260 -15.92 14.90 -12.65
C ARG A 260 -15.86 16.31 -13.22
N ARG A 261 -15.38 17.29 -12.45
CA ARG A 261 -15.25 18.66 -12.93
C ARG A 261 -14.04 18.73 -13.89
N PRO A 262 -14.24 19.20 -15.13
CA PRO A 262 -13.16 19.33 -16.11
C PRO A 262 -12.07 20.29 -15.63
#